data_AF-A0A6N7B3Q5-F1
#
_entry.id   AF-A0A6N7B3Q5-F1
#
_cell.length_a   1.000
_cell.length_b   1.000
_cell.length_c   1.000
_cell.angle_alpha   90.00
_cell.angle_beta   90.00
_cell.angle_gamma   90.00
#
_symmetry.space_group_name_H-M   'P 1'
#
loop_
_entity.id
_entity.type
_entity.pdbx_description
1 polymer ?
#
loop_
_entity_poly.entity_id
_entity_poly.type
_entity_poly.pdbx_seq_one_letter_code
_entity_poly.pdbx_strand_id
1 'polypeptide(L)' 'MAKELYLLGFPLTYSRSPGMQQAAFSYYGLEAKYALLPTPWACQGAAAFELGRVSALIEFMRGSVRSVLR' A
#
# COMPACT_ATOMS: atom_id res chain seq x y z
N MET A 1 -6.92 -28.91 -5.49
CA MET A 1 -6.01 -28.03 -6.28
C MET A 1 -5.59 -26.94 -5.34
N ALA A 2 -4.34 -26.98 -4.89
CA ALA A 2 -3.84 -26.04 -3.91
C ALA A 2 -3.91 -24.59 -4.42
N LYS A 3 -4.42 -23.66 -3.60
CA LYS A 3 -4.45 -22.22 -3.93
C LYS A 3 -3.36 -21.47 -3.16
N GLU A 4 -2.76 -20.48 -3.80
CA GLU A 4 -1.80 -19.58 -3.16
C GLU A 4 -2.41 -18.19 -2.97
N LEU A 5 -2.30 -17.67 -1.75
CA LEU A 5 -2.72 -16.31 -1.39
C LEU A 5 -1.51 -15.50 -0.97
N TYR A 6 -1.51 -14.23 -1.36
CA TYR A 6 -0.39 -13.32 -1.16
C TYR A 6 -0.83 -12.04 -0.44
N LEU A 7 -0.03 -11.59 0.52
CA LEU A 7 -0.11 -10.23 1.06
C LEU A 7 0.85 -9.32 0.29
N LEU A 8 0.30 -8.29 -0.36
CA LEU A 8 1.05 -7.27 -1.08
C LEU A 8 1.29 -6.06 -0.16
N GLY A 9 2.52 -5.54 -0.14
CA GLY A 9 2.88 -4.32 0.58
C GLY A 9 4.38 -4.22 0.89
N PHE A 10 4.80 -3.13 1.53
CA PHE A 10 6.17 -2.96 2.03
C PHE A 10 6.20 -1.91 3.17
N PRO A 11 6.93 -2.14 4.28
CA PRO A 11 7.56 -3.40 4.69
C PRO A 11 6.52 -4.41 5.20
N LEU A 12 6.77 -5.72 5.01
CA LEU A 12 5.87 -6.80 5.45
C LEU A 12 6.39 -7.60 6.66
N THR A 13 7.61 -7.32 7.13
CA THR A 13 8.32 -8.11 8.15
C THR A 13 7.55 -8.25 9.47
N TYR A 14 6.69 -7.29 9.80
CA TYR A 14 5.93 -7.26 11.06
C TYR A 14 4.51 -7.82 10.93
N SER A 15 4.10 -8.26 9.74
CA SER A 15 2.75 -8.77 9.49
C SER A 15 2.52 -10.10 10.19
N ARG A 16 1.42 -10.20 10.96
CA ARG A 16 0.96 -11.45 11.58
C ARG A 16 0.03 -12.27 10.68
N SER A 17 -0.37 -11.71 9.53
CA SER A 17 -1.30 -12.35 8.61
C SER A 17 -0.86 -13.75 8.15
N PRO A 18 0.43 -14.03 7.85
CA PRO A 18 0.83 -15.37 7.43
C PRO A 18 0.52 -16.45 8.46
N GLY A 19 0.86 -16.22 9.74
CA GLY A 19 0.59 -17.18 10.81
C GLY A 19 -0.91 -17.39 11.02
N MET A 20 -1.68 -16.30 11.03
CA MET A 20 -3.13 -16.34 11.24
C MET A 20 -3.86 -17.07 10.10
N GLN A 21 -3.50 -16.79 8.86
CA GLN A 21 -4.14 -17.37 7.68
C GLN A 21 -3.75 -18.84 7.50
N GLN A 22 -2.49 -19.19 7.73
CA GLN A 22 -2.05 -20.58 7.67
C GLN A 22 -2.75 -21.43 8.75
N ALA A 23 -2.93 -20.89 9.96
CA ALA A 23 -3.70 -21.54 11.02
C ALA A 23 -5.17 -21.75 10.61
N ALA A 24 -5.80 -20.75 9.99
CA ALA A 24 -7.16 -20.87 9.49
C ALA A 24 -7.28 -21.95 8.39
N PHE A 25 -6.36 -21.99 7.44
CA PHE A 25 -6.35 -23.01 6.39
C PHE A 25 -6.22 -24.42 6.98
N SER A 26 -5.33 -24.59 7.96
CA SER A 26 -5.19 -25.86 8.66
C SER A 26 -6.45 -26.24 9.43
N TYR A 27 -7.09 -25.29 10.12
CA TYR A 27 -8.28 -25.54 10.92
C TYR A 27 -9.48 -25.99 10.06
N TYR A 28 -9.67 -25.35 8.90
CA TYR A 28 -10.77 -25.67 7.99
C TYR A 28 -10.45 -26.76 6.95
N GLY A 29 -9.26 -27.37 7.01
CA GLY A 29 -8.84 -28.38 6.03
C GLY A 29 -8.71 -27.83 4.60
N LEU A 30 -8.41 -26.54 4.45
CA LEU A 30 -8.25 -25.90 3.15
C LEU A 30 -6.87 -26.20 2.59
N GLU A 31 -6.82 -26.72 1.36
CA GLU A 31 -5.59 -26.92 0.60
C GLU A 31 -5.11 -25.56 0.06
N ALA A 32 -4.57 -24.70 0.92
CA ALA A 32 -4.07 -23.38 0.55
C ALA A 32 -2.80 -22.99 1.31
N LYS A 33 -2.00 -22.11 0.68
CA LYS A 33 -0.79 -21.52 1.27
C LYS A 33 -0.90 -20.00 1.31
N TYR A 34 -0.38 -19.40 2.36
CA TYR A 34 -0.30 -17.95 2.49
C TYR A 34 1.16 -17.48 2.46
N ALA A 35 1.48 -16.52 1.61
CA ALA A 35 2.82 -15.98 1.45
C ALA A 35 2.84 -14.44 1.47
N LEU A 36 4.01 -13.88 1.74
CA LEU A 36 4.26 -12.45 1.63
C LEU A 36 4.87 -12.17 0.25
N LEU A 37 4.36 -11.15 -0.44
CA LEU A 37 4.96 -10.66 -1.68
C LEU A 37 5.30 -9.17 -1.50
N PRO A 38 6.54 -8.86 -1.08
CA PRO A 38 6.97 -7.49 -0.89
C PRO A 38 6.88 -6.68 -2.19
N THR A 39 6.23 -5.52 -2.13
CA THR A 39 6.05 -4.60 -3.28
C THR A 39 6.61 -3.21 -2.97
N PRO A 40 7.94 -3.06 -2.83
CA PRO A 40 8.57 -1.79 -2.42
C PRO A 40 8.31 -0.63 -3.40
N TRP A 41 8.07 -0.94 -4.68
CA TRP A 41 7.74 0.03 -5.71
C TRP A 41 6.35 0.67 -5.50
N ALA A 42 5.40 -0.03 -4.87
CA ALA A 42 4.07 0.50 -4.60
C ALA A 42 4.10 1.64 -3.56
N CYS A 43 5.01 1.59 -2.59
CA CYS A 43 5.21 2.68 -1.61
C CYS A 43 5.84 3.93 -2.23
N GLN A 44 6.65 3.79 -3.29
CA GLN A 44 7.28 4.91 -3.99
C GLN A 44 6.25 5.70 -4.81
N GLY A 45 5.28 5.01 -5.43
CA GLY A 45 4.20 5.66 -6.17
C GLY A 45 3.22 6.46 -5.29
N ALA A 46 2.90 5.96 -4.09
CA ALA A 46 2.06 6.68 -3.13
C ALA A 46 2.74 7.97 -2.62
N ALA A 47 4.04 7.92 -2.33
CA ALA A 47 4.80 9.11 -1.94
C ALA A 47 4.88 10.15 -3.08
N ALA A 48 5.08 9.70 -4.32
CA ALA A 48 5.09 10.58 -5.50
C ALA A 48 3.72 11.24 -5.77
N PHE A 49 2.62 10.49 -5.58
CA PHE A 49 1.26 11.02 -5.72
C PHE A 49 0.94 12.10 -4.67
N GLU A 50 1.28 11.86 -3.40
CA GLU A 50 1.09 12.85 -2.33
C GLU A 50 1.95 14.11 -2.54
N LEU A 51 3.22 13.95 -2.95
CA LEU A 51 4.09 15.09 -3.29
C LEU A 51 3.58 15.89 -4.50
N GLY A 52 3.00 15.21 -5.49
CA GLY A 52 2.33 15.87 -6.63
C GLY A 52 1.12 16.69 -6.21
N ARG A 53 0.29 16.19 -5.29
CA ARG A 53 -0.86 16.93 -4.73
C ARG A 53 -0.43 18.13 -3.90
N VAL A 54 0.61 17.99 -3.08
CA VAL A 54 1.17 19.11 -2.30
C VAL A 54 1.76 20.18 -3.22
N SER A 55 2.47 19.80 -4.28
CA SER A 55 3.03 20.74 -5.24
C SER A 55 1.95 21.52 -5.98
N ALA A 56 0.89 20.85 -6.45
CA ALA A 56 -0.25 21.49 -7.09
C ALA A 56 -1.00 22.45 -6.15
N LEU A 57 -1.15 22.10 -4.86
CA LEU A 57 -1.75 22.98 -3.85
C LEU A 57 -0.89 24.24 -3.61
N ILE A 58 0.44 24.09 -3.52
CA ILE A 58 1.37 25.22 -3.35
C ILE A 58 1.31 26.16 -4.56
N GLU A 59 1.29 25.64 -5.79
CA GLU A 59 1.14 26.46 -7.00
C GLU A 59 -0.20 27.20 -7.03
N PHE A 60 -1.30 26.52 -6.69
CA PHE A 60 -2.61 27.15 -6.58
C PHE A 60 -2.63 28.29 -5.56
N MET A 61 -2.07 28.07 -4.37
CA MET A 61 -1.97 29.12 -3.34
C MET A 61 -1.12 30.31 -3.81
N ARG A 62 0.01 30.06 -4.49
CA ARG A 62 0.86 31.13 -5.06
C ARG A 62 0.17 31.90 -6.18
N GLY A 63 -0.60 31.22 -7.02
CA GLY A 63 -1.39 31.84 -8.08
C GLY A 63 -2.54 32.70 -7.52
N SER A 64 -3.22 32.21 -6.48
CA SER A 64 -4.32 32.91 -5.81
C SER A 64 -3.87 34.19 -5.11
N VAL A 65 -2.72 34.18 -4.41
CA VAL A 65 -2.17 35.39 -3.76
C VAL A 65 -1.82 36.49 -4.78
N ARG A 66 -1.33 36.12 -5.97
CA ARG A 66 -1.03 37.09 -7.05
C ARG A 66 -2.28 37.72 -7.67
N SER A 67 -3.42 37.02 -7.61
CA SER A 67 -4.69 37.52 -8.16
C SER A 67 -5.42 38.48 -7.20
N VAL A 68 -5.15 38.42 -5.90
CA VAL A 68 -5.80 39.26 -4.87
C VAL A 68 -5.07 40.60 -4.67
N LEU A 69 -3.79 40.68 -5.05
CA LEU A 69 -2.96 41.89 -4.93
C LEU A 69 -3.01 42.79 -6.19
N ARG A 70 -4.03 42.67 -7.03
CA ARG A 70 -4.29 43.56 -8.18
C ARG A 70 -5.54 44.38 -7.98
#